data_AF-A0A7W1G447-F1
#
_entry.id   AF-A0A7W1G447-F1
#
_cell.length_a   1.000
_cell.length_b   1.000
_cell.length_c   1.000
_cell.angle_alpha   90.00
_cell.angle_beta   90.00
_cell.angle_gamma   90.00
#
_symmetry.space_group_name_H-M   'P 1'
#
loop_
_entity.id
_entity.type
_entity.pdbx_description
1 polymer ?
#
loop_
_entity_poly.entity_id
_entity_poly.type
_entity_poly.pdbx_seq_one_letter_code
_entity_poly.pdbx_strand_id
1 'polypeptide(L)' 'LKGRSFVSLEDVRAVAKPVLRHRLQAGYEAEAMGMAPDAIIDKLLSVVSLPKAEMEKDAAVAGAVGSR' A
#
# COMPACT_ATOMS: atom_id res chain seq x y z
N LEU A 1 11.89 -1.15 -14.10
CA LEU A 1 11.28 0.17 -13.76
C LEU A 1 10.35 0.57 -14.91
N LYS A 2 9.14 1.08 -14.62
CA LYS A 2 8.06 1.33 -15.61
C LYS A 2 8.27 2.59 -16.50
N GLY A 3 9.47 3.19 -16.52
CA GLY A 3 9.80 4.35 -17.39
C GLY A 3 9.10 5.67 -17.05
N ARG A 4 8.35 5.74 -15.93
CA ARG A 4 7.68 6.96 -15.45
C ARG A 4 8.63 7.81 -14.60
N SER A 5 8.48 9.13 -14.65
CA SER A 5 9.23 10.10 -13.82
C SER A 5 8.63 10.31 -12.42
N PHE A 6 7.52 9.63 -12.11
CA PHE A 6 6.79 9.72 -10.86
C PHE A 6 6.44 8.33 -10.33
N VAL A 7 6.16 8.27 -9.03
CA VAL A 7 5.71 7.05 -8.33
C VAL A 7 4.18 7.05 -8.28
N SER A 8 3.56 5.93 -8.65
CA SER A 8 2.13 5.73 -8.50
C SER A 8 1.78 4.99 -7.20
N LEU A 9 0.53 5.12 -6.75
CA LEU A 9 0.03 4.36 -5.59
C LEU A 9 0.14 2.84 -5.77
N GLU A 10 0.03 2.36 -7.01
CA GLU A 10 0.24 0.95 -7.34
C GLU A 10 1.69 0.52 -7.06
N ASP A 11 2.67 1.37 -7.35
CA ASP A 11 4.08 1.07 -7.08
C ASP A 11 4.33 0.96 -5.57
N VAL A 12 3.74 1.85 -4.77
CA VAL A 12 3.82 1.81 -3.30
C VAL A 12 3.17 0.53 -2.77
N ARG A 13 1.99 0.17 -3.28
CA ARG A 13 1.28 -1.05 -2.88
C ARG A 13 2.08 -2.31 -3.25
N ALA A 14 2.73 -2.32 -4.41
CA ALA A 14 3.54 -3.45 -4.86
C ALA A 14 4.72 -3.75 -3.91
N VAL A 15 5.29 -2.73 -3.26
CA VAL A 15 6.42 -2.89 -2.32
C VAL A 15 5.99 -3.02 -0.85
N ALA A 16 4.70 -2.89 -0.53
CA ALA A 16 4.22 -2.86 0.85
C ALA A 16 4.59 -4.14 1.64
N LYS A 17 4.34 -5.33 1.09
CA LYS A 17 4.69 -6.61 1.74
C LYS A 17 6.19 -6.75 2.03
N PRO A 18 7.10 -6.69 1.04
CA PRO A 18 8.53 -6.88 1.30
C PRO A 18 9.12 -5.81 2.24
N VAL A 19 8.59 -4.57 2.23
CA VAL A 19 9.06 -3.51 3.13
C VAL A 19 8.55 -3.71 4.56
N LEU A 20 7.31 -4.14 4.75
CA LEU A 20 6.67 -4.20 6.07
C LEU A 20 6.84 -5.54 6.79
N ARG A 21 7.07 -6.65 6.07
CA ARG A 21 7.13 -8.02 6.64
C ARG A 21 8.07 -8.17 7.83
N HIS A 22 9.24 -7.53 7.77
CA HIS A 22 10.26 -7.60 8.82
C HIS A 22 10.23 -6.39 9.76
N ARG A 23 9.27 -5.48 9.57
CA ARG A 23 9.09 -4.23 10.35
C ARG A 23 7.82 -4.24 11.18
N LEU A 24 6.99 -5.26 11.01
CA LEU A 24 5.79 -5.50 11.80
C LEU A 24 6.08 -6.60 12.81
N GLN A 25 5.66 -6.36 14.06
CA GLN A 25 5.62 -7.36 15.09
C GLN A 25 4.15 -7.65 15.41
N ALA A 26 3.81 -8.94 15.42
CA ALA A 26 2.46 -9.37 15.74
C ALA A 26 2.17 -9.16 17.23
N GLY A 27 0.92 -8.90 17.57
CA GLY A 27 0.46 -8.92 18.96
C GLY A 27 0.32 -10.36 19.46
N TYR A 28 0.27 -10.53 20.79
CA TYR A 28 0.19 -11.85 21.44
C TYR A 28 -0.93 -12.74 20.87
N GLU A 29 -2.14 -12.21 20.72
CA GLU A 29 -3.28 -12.97 20.18
C GLU A 29 -3.02 -13.44 18.74
N ALA A 30 -2.38 -12.61 17.93
CA ALA A 30 -2.06 -12.93 16.55
C ALA A 30 -0.96 -13.99 16.45
N GLU A 31 0.04 -13.93 17.32
CA GLU A 31 1.06 -14.98 17.44
C GLU A 31 0.45 -16.30 17.93
N ALA A 32 -0.44 -16.26 18.93
CA ALA A 32 -1.15 -17.44 19.44
C ALA A 32 -2.02 -18.12 18.37
N MET A 33 -2.56 -17.34 17.42
CA MET A 33 -3.30 -17.84 16.26
C MET A 33 -2.40 -18.27 15.09
N GLY A 34 -1.07 -18.15 15.20
CA GLY A 34 -0.13 -18.49 14.13
C GLY A 34 -0.24 -17.57 12.91
N MET A 35 -0.64 -16.32 13.11
CA MET A 35 -0.91 -15.38 12.01
C MET A 35 0.40 -14.89 11.38
N ALA A 36 0.58 -15.16 10.08
CA ALA A 36 1.74 -14.69 9.35
C ALA A 36 1.74 -13.16 9.17
N PRO A 37 2.91 -12.47 9.19
CA PRO A 37 2.99 -11.04 8.95
C PRO A 37 2.34 -10.59 7.64
N ASP A 38 2.42 -11.41 6.59
CA ASP A 38 1.79 -11.12 5.30
C ASP A 38 0.26 -11.03 5.38
N ALA A 39 -0.37 -11.88 6.19
CA ALA A 39 -1.82 -11.86 6.38
C ALA A 39 -2.27 -10.58 7.13
N ILE A 40 -1.46 -10.14 8.09
CA ILE A 40 -1.68 -8.87 8.81
C ILE A 40 -1.58 -7.69 7.83
N ILE A 41 -0.54 -7.68 6.98
CA ILE A 41 -0.33 -6.64 5.96
C ILE A 41 -1.50 -6.60 4.97
N ASP A 42 -1.96 -7.75 4.47
CA ASP A 42 -3.11 -7.81 3.57
C ASP A 42 -4.38 -7.24 4.19
N LYS A 43 -4.65 -7.59 5.46
CA LYS A 43 -5.78 -7.03 6.20
C LYS A 43 -5.67 -5.51 6.34
N LEU A 44 -4.49 -4.99 6.69
CA LEU A 44 -4.25 -3.55 6.80
C LEU A 44 -4.49 -2.84 5.45
N LEU A 45 -3.96 -3.37 4.35
CA LEU A 45 -4.13 -2.78 3.02
C LEU A 45 -5.58 -2.83 2.53
N SER A 46 -6.41 -3.75 3.05
CA SER A 46 -7.84 -3.82 2.71
C SER A 46 -8.68 -2.76 3.40
N VAL A 47 -8.28 -2.28 4.58
CA VAL A 47 -9.04 -1.30 5.37
C VAL A 47 -8.53 0.13 5.19
N VAL A 48 -7.28 0.30 4.78
CA VAL A 48 -6.70 1.61 4.46
C VAL A 48 -7.14 2.02 3.05
N SER A 49 -8.11 2.93 2.97
CA SER A 49 -8.53 3.54 1.70
C SER A 49 -7.42 4.43 1.13
N LEU A 50 -7.25 4.38 -0.20
CA LEU A 50 -6.37 5.33 -0.88
C LEU A 50 -6.90 6.76 -0.68
N PRO A 51 -6.00 7.76 -0.55
CA PRO A 51 -6.40 9.15 -0.43
C PRO A 51 -7.22 9.56 -1.66
N LYS A 52 -8.53 9.80 -1.51
CA LYS A 52 -9.37 10.37 -2.57
C LYS A 52 -9.32 11.90 -2.56
N ALA A 53 -9.33 12.51 -1.37
CA ALA A 53 -9.52 13.95 -1.19
C ALA A 53 -8.31 14.82 -1.55
N GLU A 54 -7.10 14.25 -1.59
CA GLU A 54 -5.87 14.99 -1.92
C GLU A 54 -5.52 14.87 -3.42
N MET A 55 -5.93 13.78 -4.08
CA MET A 55 -5.67 13.57 -5.50
C MET A 55 -6.51 14.47 -6.42
N GLU A 56 -7.65 14.99 -5.95
CA GLU A 56 -8.44 15.98 -6.70
C GLU A 56 -7.85 17.40 -6.63
N LYS A 57 -7.00 17.69 -5.64
CA LYS A 57 -6.42 19.04 -5.44
C LYS A 57 -5.08 19.24 -6.13
N ASP A 58 -4.34 18.16 -6.38
CA ASP A 58 -3.09 18.21 -7.14
C ASP A 58 -3.34 17.93 -8.63
N ALA A 59 -3.70 18.99 -9.36
CA ALA A 59 -3.92 18.94 -10.82
C ALA A 59 -2.70 18.41 -11.62
N ALA A 60 -1.51 18.38 -11.02
CA ALA A 60 -0.30 17.79 -11.60
C ALA A 60 -0.28 16.24 -11.55
N VAL A 61 -1.00 15.61 -10.62
CA VAL A 61 -1.05 14.14 -10.45
C VAL A 61 -2.17 13.51 -11.30
N ALA A 62 -3.22 14.27 -11.62
CA ALA A 62 -4.35 13.81 -12.43
C ALA A 62 -3.96 13.34 -13.85
N GLY A 63 -2.94 13.94 -14.47
CA GLY A 63 -2.48 13.57 -15.82
C GLY A 63 -1.86 12.16 -15.93
N ALA A 64 -1.56 11.52 -14.80
CA ALA A 64 -0.98 10.18 -14.74
C ALA A 64 -2.01 9.04 -14.65
N VAL A 65 -3.28 9.35 -14.32
CA VAL A 65 -4.28 8.35 -13.90
C VAL A 65 -5.37 8.11 -14.95
N GLY A 66 -5.26 8.67 -16.16
CA GLY A 66 -6.28 8.52 -17.20
C GLY A 66 -5.72 8.27 -18.59
N SER A 67 -5.26 7.05 -18.87
CA SER A 67 -5.23 6.51 -20.23
C SER A 67 -5.65 5.05 -20.18
N ARG A 68 -6.95 4.85 -19.99
CA ARG A 68 -7.79 3.74 -20.48
C ARG A 68 -9.23 3.98 -20.11
#